data_AF-A0A2V7JWT4-F1
#
_entry.id   AF-A0A2V7JWT4-F1
#
_cell.length_a   1.000
_cell.length_b   1.000
_cell.length_c   1.000
_cell.angle_alpha   90.00
_cell.angle_beta   90.00
_cell.angle_gamma   90.00
#
_symmetry.space_group_name_H-M   'P 1'
#
loop_
_entity.id
_entity.type
_entity.pdbx_description
1 polymer ?
#
loop_
_entity_poly.entity_id
_entity_poly.type
_entity_poly.pdbx_seq_one_letter_code
_entity_poly.pdbx_strand_id
1 'polypeptide(L)'
;MTVWEDTIARPLRALHLDTTRNQILVFAVVATVIPTLATTCVSYTQNRRWLADKVTQELRSASSEAAREADLWLKERLADLRVSASSAVVSEALAKAGRGSPDRESLGRVNDYLTSVRGRFPDLETVQVLDPRGRVVTSSASRPSPVQVSLPLGLGRLRSLRPDDAFIGDPYWDAGLGKAVMVLAIPIHQADGRFFGALAAKSNLQSVADLLQRVTPGDSADVYLMTSQGSLVIKSHVSSADLMRTKVPKPTAQLLSDREGTVVAYKRADGQDVVGALQRAPQLRWAAVAETPSAEAFRELDRLRAVTALAVVGLMAWVLGVRVVRPLGRLSDAAAKIAAGDLTVDLHVGGGGEVGYVARVFGDVVTRLRERESRGELERLSVTDALTGLYNRRHLMGTLASEAQRSRRLRRTFSVLLLDVDHFKQYNDTQGHLAGDSALVKIADILRHTTRGVDCVARYGGEEFVVMLIEASVSTGATVAERIRARVAAE
;
A
#
# COMPACT_ATOMS: atom_id res chain seq x y z
N MET A 1 3.41 43.10 15.85
CA MET A 1 2.35 42.34 15.13
C MET A 1 3.01 41.69 13.94
N THR A 2 3.02 40.37 13.93
CA THR A 2 4.04 39.53 13.30
C THR A 2 3.65 39.15 11.87
N VAL A 3 4.65 39.05 11.00
CA VAL A 3 4.61 38.61 9.58
C VAL A 3 3.77 37.33 9.35
N TRP A 4 3.51 36.56 10.40
CA TRP A 4 2.58 35.43 10.41
C TRP A 4 1.15 35.77 9.99
N GLU A 5 0.60 36.94 10.35
CA GLU A 5 -0.78 37.30 10.00
C GLU A 5 -0.95 37.52 8.49
N ASP A 6 -0.01 38.19 7.82
CA ASP A 6 -0.18 38.51 6.40
C ASP A 6 0.15 37.36 5.46
N THR A 7 1.09 36.48 5.83
CA THR A 7 1.54 35.41 4.93
C THR A 7 0.62 34.19 4.95
N ILE A 8 -0.08 33.94 6.05
CA ILE A 8 -0.92 32.73 6.23
C ILE A 8 -2.41 33.09 6.30
N ALA A 9 -2.79 34.22 6.93
CA ALA A 9 -4.22 34.51 7.15
C ALA A 9 -4.94 35.06 5.90
N ARG A 10 -4.24 35.71 4.97
CA ARG A 10 -4.83 36.19 3.70
C ARG A 10 -5.33 35.09 2.77
N PRO A 11 -4.56 34.03 2.46
CA PRO A 11 -5.07 32.91 1.66
C PRO A 11 -6.15 32.11 2.41
N LEU A 12 -6.12 32.06 3.74
CA LEU A 12 -7.16 31.40 4.56
C LEU A 12 -8.52 32.11 4.49
N ARG A 13 -8.56 33.45 4.47
CA ARG A 13 -9.82 34.21 4.35
C ARG A 13 -10.47 34.11 2.97
N ALA A 14 -9.67 33.93 1.91
CA ALA A 14 -10.18 33.78 0.55
C ALA A 14 -10.94 32.45 0.30
N LEU A 15 -10.80 31.47 1.20
CA LEU A 15 -11.37 30.11 1.09
C LEU A 15 -12.58 29.86 2.02
N HIS A 16 -13.13 30.88 2.70
CA HIS A 16 -14.21 30.72 3.71
C HIS A 16 -13.89 29.66 4.78
N LEU A 17 -12.68 29.73 5.36
CA LEU A 17 -12.20 28.81 6.40
C LEU A 17 -12.59 29.20 7.83
N ASP A 18 -13.50 30.18 7.99
CA ASP A 18 -13.86 30.75 9.30
C ASP A 18 -14.90 29.92 10.08
N THR A 19 -15.43 28.85 9.47
CA THR A 19 -16.31 27.90 10.18
C THR A 19 -15.51 26.78 10.83
N THR A 20 -15.84 26.42 12.07
CA THR A 20 -15.20 25.32 12.82
C THR A 20 -15.19 24.00 12.04
N ARG A 21 -16.21 23.77 11.21
CA ARG A 21 -16.29 22.64 10.26
C ARG A 21 -15.13 22.63 9.26
N ASN A 22 -14.82 23.76 8.63
CA ASN A 22 -13.74 23.84 7.65
C ASN A 22 -12.35 23.78 8.31
N GLN A 23 -12.21 24.28 9.54
CA GLN A 23 -10.96 24.17 10.30
C GLN A 23 -10.65 22.72 10.71
N ILE A 24 -11.63 21.97 11.20
CA ILE A 24 -11.49 20.54 11.51
C ILE A 24 -11.17 19.76 10.24
N LEU A 25 -11.81 20.11 9.11
CA LEU A 25 -11.61 19.42 7.84
C LEU A 25 -10.21 19.71 7.27
N VAL A 26 -9.72 20.94 7.36
CA VAL A 26 -8.34 21.28 6.99
C VAL A 26 -7.33 20.62 7.92
N PHE A 27 -7.57 20.60 9.23
CA PHE A 27 -6.67 19.93 10.17
C PHE A 27 -6.62 18.41 9.91
N ALA A 28 -7.77 17.78 9.68
CA ALA A 28 -7.87 16.38 9.30
C ALA A 28 -7.12 16.09 7.99
N VAL A 29 -7.31 16.92 6.97
CA VAL A 29 -6.61 16.79 5.68
C VAL A 29 -5.11 16.97 5.86
N VAL A 30 -4.66 17.97 6.62
CA VAL A 30 -3.24 18.24 6.86
C VAL A 30 -2.59 17.12 7.68
N ALA A 31 -3.24 16.65 8.73
CA ALA A 31 -2.80 15.52 9.55
C ALA A 31 -2.80 14.18 8.78
N THR A 32 -3.52 14.12 7.65
CA THR A 32 -3.53 12.97 6.75
C THR A 32 -2.42 13.07 5.70
N VAL A 33 -2.41 14.19 5.00
CA VAL A 33 -1.59 14.41 3.81
C VAL A 33 -0.12 14.49 4.18
N ILE A 34 0.23 15.16 5.29
CA ILE A 34 1.63 15.32 5.69
C ILE A 34 2.27 13.97 6.04
N PRO A 35 1.72 13.12 6.94
CA PRO A 35 2.32 11.83 7.24
C PRO A 35 2.30 10.87 6.06
N THR A 36 1.27 10.93 5.20
CA THR A 36 1.21 10.13 3.98
C THR A 36 2.33 10.51 3.02
N LEU A 37 2.49 11.80 2.72
CA LEU A 37 3.56 12.29 1.87
C LEU A 37 4.94 11.99 2.46
N ALA A 38 5.13 12.18 3.77
CA ALA A 38 6.37 11.86 4.44
C ALA A 38 6.70 10.36 4.36
N THR A 39 5.73 9.49 4.65
CA THR A 39 5.91 8.03 4.61
C THR A 39 6.13 7.54 3.19
N THR A 40 5.38 8.05 2.20
CA THR A 40 5.57 7.73 0.78
C THR A 40 6.93 8.21 0.30
N CYS A 41 7.40 9.39 0.71
CA CYS A 41 8.72 9.91 0.36
C CYS A 41 9.86 9.05 0.97
N VAL A 42 9.75 8.71 2.27
CA VAL A 42 10.72 7.86 2.95
C VAL A 42 10.74 6.46 2.34
N SER A 43 9.57 5.82 2.16
CA SER A 43 9.47 4.51 1.52
C SER A 43 10.01 4.53 0.09
N TYR A 44 9.75 5.59 -0.66
CA TYR A 44 10.29 5.74 -2.01
C TYR A 44 11.82 5.81 -2.02
N THR A 45 12.41 6.65 -1.18
CA THR A 45 13.86 6.80 -1.10
C THR A 45 14.54 5.52 -0.59
N GLN A 46 13.94 4.84 0.38
CA GLN A 46 14.44 3.57 0.91
C GLN A 46 14.35 2.43 -0.11
N ASN A 47 13.17 2.23 -0.73
CA ASN A 47 13.01 1.18 -1.74
C ASN A 47 13.92 1.42 -2.95
N ARG A 48 14.10 2.67 -3.37
CA ARG A 48 15.00 3.00 -4.48
C ARG A 48 16.46 2.66 -4.15
N ARG A 49 16.91 2.94 -2.93
CA ARG A 49 18.26 2.56 -2.47
C ARG A 49 18.41 1.04 -2.41
N TRP A 50 17.47 0.34 -1.77
CA TRP A 50 17.49 -1.11 -1.68
C TRP A 50 17.51 -1.79 -3.05
N LEU A 51 16.69 -1.32 -3.99
CA LEU A 51 16.66 -1.86 -5.35
C LEU A 51 17.95 -1.54 -6.11
N ALA A 52 18.49 -0.33 -5.96
CA ALA A 52 19.78 0.02 -6.55
C ALA A 52 20.92 -0.87 -6.01
N ASP A 53 20.95 -1.13 -4.70
CA ASP A 53 21.94 -2.01 -4.07
C ASP A 53 21.77 -3.45 -4.55
N LYS A 54 20.52 -3.95 -4.65
CA LYS A 54 20.21 -5.28 -5.17
C LYS A 54 20.66 -5.45 -6.62
N VAL A 55 20.27 -4.54 -7.51
CA VAL A 55 20.69 -4.54 -8.93
C VAL A 55 22.22 -4.45 -9.04
N THR A 56 22.84 -3.61 -8.20
CA THR A 56 24.31 -3.48 -8.15
C THR A 56 24.98 -4.81 -7.80
N GLN A 57 24.46 -5.50 -6.79
CA GLN A 57 24.98 -6.79 -6.34
C GLN A 57 24.75 -7.89 -7.39
N GLU A 58 23.56 -7.98 -7.99
CA GLU A 58 23.22 -8.98 -9.00
C GLU A 58 24.10 -8.84 -10.25
N LEU A 59 24.23 -7.63 -10.80
CA LEU A 59 25.07 -7.38 -11.99
C LEU A 59 26.55 -7.64 -11.71
N ARG A 60 27.03 -7.23 -10.53
CA ARG A 60 28.42 -7.50 -10.13
C ARG A 60 28.68 -8.99 -9.97
N SER A 61 27.75 -9.72 -9.35
CA SER A 61 27.86 -11.18 -9.19
C SER A 61 27.86 -11.87 -10.56
N ALA A 62 26.90 -11.53 -11.42
CA ALA A 62 26.75 -12.13 -12.74
C ALA A 62 27.98 -11.88 -13.64
N SER A 63 28.49 -10.64 -13.70
CA SER A 63 29.70 -10.33 -14.46
C SER A 63 30.93 -11.04 -13.90
N SER A 64 31.09 -11.11 -12.58
CA SER A 64 32.20 -11.82 -11.95
C SER A 64 32.15 -13.33 -12.18
N GLU A 65 30.96 -13.91 -12.09
CA GLU A 65 30.75 -15.33 -12.33
C GLU A 65 30.97 -15.69 -13.79
N ALA A 66 30.41 -14.92 -14.73
CA ALA A 66 30.64 -15.07 -16.15
C ALA A 66 32.13 -14.99 -16.53
N ALA A 67 32.86 -14.00 -16.00
CA ALA A 67 34.30 -13.87 -16.26
C ALA A 67 35.09 -15.08 -15.73
N ARG A 68 34.77 -15.53 -14.52
CA ARG A 68 35.41 -16.69 -13.88
C ARG A 68 35.12 -17.98 -14.65
N GLU A 69 33.87 -18.23 -15.02
CA GLU A 69 33.47 -19.44 -15.75
C GLU A 69 34.06 -19.47 -17.16
N ALA A 70 34.12 -18.33 -17.85
CA ALA A 70 34.75 -18.23 -19.16
C ALA A 70 36.26 -18.54 -19.09
N ASP A 71 36.96 -18.00 -18.09
CA ASP A 71 38.38 -18.29 -17.87
C ASP A 71 38.62 -19.76 -17.49
N LEU A 72 37.75 -20.35 -16.66
CA LEU A 72 37.81 -21.76 -16.30
C LEU A 72 37.57 -22.65 -17.52
N TRP A 73 36.57 -22.36 -18.33
CA TRP A 73 36.29 -23.07 -19.58
C TRP A 73 37.52 -23.08 -20.49
N LEU A 74 38.16 -21.92 -20.71
CA LEU A 74 39.37 -21.83 -21.52
C LEU A 74 40.50 -22.68 -20.90
N LYS A 75 40.71 -22.55 -19.59
CA LYS A 75 41.77 -23.28 -18.88
C LYS A 75 41.61 -24.79 -19.02
N GLU A 76 40.40 -25.31 -18.85
CA GLU A 76 40.07 -26.72 -19.04
C GLU A 76 40.35 -27.15 -20.48
N ARG A 77 39.88 -26.38 -21.47
CA ARG A 77 40.12 -26.70 -22.89
C ARG A 77 41.59 -26.70 -23.26
N LEU A 78 42.37 -25.76 -22.77
CA LEU A 78 43.81 -25.74 -23.00
C LEU A 78 44.51 -26.92 -22.32
N ALA A 79 44.08 -27.34 -21.13
CA ALA A 79 44.60 -28.52 -20.46
C ALA A 79 44.32 -29.81 -21.24
N ASP A 80 43.07 -29.99 -21.68
CA ASP A 80 42.64 -31.15 -22.49
C ASP A 80 43.38 -31.24 -23.82
N LEU A 81 43.53 -30.11 -24.52
CA LEU A 81 44.29 -30.04 -25.76
C LEU A 81 45.78 -30.28 -25.54
N ARG A 82 46.35 -29.85 -24.40
CA ARG A 82 47.75 -30.10 -24.08
C ARG A 82 48.02 -31.58 -23.84
N VAL A 83 47.17 -32.27 -23.10
CA VAL A 83 47.24 -33.74 -22.92
C VAL A 83 47.13 -34.44 -24.27
N SER A 84 46.28 -33.93 -25.16
CA SER A 84 46.12 -34.49 -26.51
C SER A 84 47.34 -34.24 -27.40
N ALA A 85 47.97 -33.08 -27.29
CA ALA A 85 49.16 -32.70 -28.04
C ALA A 85 50.40 -33.50 -27.62
N SER A 86 50.50 -33.88 -26.33
CA SER A 86 51.60 -34.69 -25.81
C SER A 86 51.50 -36.19 -26.13
N SER A 87 50.45 -36.63 -26.84
CA SER A 87 50.30 -38.04 -27.22
C SER A 87 51.43 -38.50 -28.15
N ALA A 88 51.94 -39.71 -27.91
CA ALA A 88 52.98 -40.34 -28.74
C ALA A 88 52.55 -40.44 -30.21
N VAL A 89 51.25 -40.64 -30.47
CA VAL A 89 50.67 -40.72 -31.82
C VAL A 89 50.86 -39.43 -32.60
N VAL A 90 50.65 -38.28 -31.94
CA VAL A 90 50.79 -36.95 -32.57
C VAL A 90 52.26 -36.62 -32.84
N SER A 91 53.13 -36.93 -31.87
CA SER A 91 54.58 -36.69 -31.98
C SER A 91 55.23 -37.56 -33.06
N GLU A 92 54.87 -38.85 -33.14
CA GLU A 92 55.37 -39.78 -34.17
C GLU A 92 54.99 -39.30 -35.58
N ALA A 93 53.75 -38.82 -35.75
CA ALA A 93 53.25 -38.33 -37.02
C ALA A 93 53.95 -37.06 -37.50
N LEU A 94 54.20 -36.11 -36.60
CA LEU A 94 55.00 -34.93 -36.91
C LEU A 94 56.44 -35.31 -37.29
N ALA A 95 57.03 -36.31 -36.62
CA ALA A 95 58.38 -36.77 -36.92
C ALA A 95 58.51 -37.48 -38.27
N LYS A 96 57.45 -38.16 -38.72
CA LYS A 96 57.38 -38.75 -40.07
C LYS A 96 57.09 -37.70 -41.14
N ALA A 97 56.18 -36.77 -40.87
CA ALA A 97 55.87 -35.65 -41.76
C ALA A 97 57.08 -34.73 -42.00
N GLY A 98 57.88 -34.46 -40.97
CA GLY A 98 59.11 -33.66 -41.06
C GLY A 98 60.22 -34.28 -41.92
N ARG A 99 60.20 -35.61 -42.12
CA ARG A 99 61.15 -36.36 -42.98
C ARG A 99 60.69 -36.48 -44.44
N GLY A 100 59.52 -35.94 -44.79
CA GLY A 100 59.04 -35.83 -46.17
C GLY A 100 58.18 -36.98 -46.70
N SER A 101 57.93 -38.04 -45.92
CA SER A 101 57.11 -39.19 -46.36
C SER A 101 56.25 -39.76 -45.23
N PRO A 102 55.15 -39.10 -44.84
CA PRO A 102 54.16 -39.72 -43.96
C PRO A 102 53.44 -40.84 -44.70
N ASP A 103 53.53 -42.07 -44.20
CA ASP A 103 52.79 -43.22 -44.71
C ASP A 103 51.28 -43.06 -44.44
N ARG A 104 50.43 -43.52 -45.40
CA ARG A 104 48.96 -43.41 -45.29
C ARG A 104 48.41 -44.03 -44.02
N GLU A 105 49.03 -45.11 -43.54
CA GLU A 105 48.63 -45.82 -42.33
C GLU A 105 48.88 -44.98 -41.07
N SER A 106 50.05 -44.36 -40.92
CA SER A 106 50.33 -43.46 -39.80
C SER A 106 49.45 -42.19 -39.81
N LEU A 107 49.13 -41.65 -41.00
CA LEU A 107 48.15 -40.55 -41.11
C LEU A 107 46.73 -40.99 -40.70
N GLY A 108 46.34 -42.22 -41.03
CA GLY A 108 45.08 -42.83 -40.59
C GLY A 108 44.99 -42.96 -39.07
N ARG A 109 46.02 -43.52 -38.43
CA ARG A 109 46.09 -43.65 -36.95
C ARG A 109 45.92 -42.32 -36.23
N VAL A 110 46.55 -41.26 -36.75
CA VAL A 110 46.45 -39.92 -36.15
C VAL A 110 45.08 -39.32 -36.42
N ASN A 111 44.53 -39.48 -37.62
CA ASN A 111 43.17 -39.04 -37.92
C ASN A 111 42.13 -39.68 -36.98
N ASP A 112 42.24 -40.98 -36.73
CA ASP A 112 41.34 -41.70 -35.81
C ASP A 112 41.50 -41.19 -34.37
N TYR A 113 42.74 -40.95 -33.94
CA TYR A 113 43.03 -40.31 -32.66
C TYR A 113 42.40 -38.92 -32.55
N LEU A 114 42.60 -38.05 -33.54
CA LEU A 114 42.01 -36.70 -33.56
C LEU A 114 40.48 -36.73 -33.60
N THR A 115 39.90 -37.74 -34.26
CA THR A 115 38.46 -37.96 -34.32
C THR A 115 37.92 -38.37 -32.94
N SER A 116 38.64 -39.22 -32.22
CA SER A 116 38.33 -39.57 -30.83
C SER A 116 38.44 -38.37 -29.88
N VAL A 117 39.50 -37.56 -30.02
CA VAL A 117 39.66 -36.31 -29.25
C VAL A 117 38.50 -35.35 -29.51
N ARG A 118 38.11 -35.14 -30.77
CA ARG A 118 36.92 -34.32 -31.10
C ARG A 118 35.65 -34.91 -30.49
N GLY A 119 35.44 -36.22 -30.59
CA GLY A 119 34.26 -36.90 -30.06
C GLY A 119 34.10 -36.79 -28.54
N ARG A 120 35.21 -36.60 -27.81
CA ARG A 120 35.20 -36.40 -26.36
C ARG A 120 34.71 -35.02 -25.92
N PHE A 121 34.82 -34.00 -26.79
CA PHE A 121 34.56 -32.61 -26.46
C PHE A 121 33.54 -32.00 -27.44
N PRO A 122 32.27 -31.83 -27.03
CA PRO A 122 31.19 -31.36 -27.92
C PRO A 122 31.39 -29.96 -28.51
N ASP A 123 32.22 -29.14 -27.88
CA ASP A 123 32.56 -27.79 -28.31
C ASP A 123 33.77 -27.75 -29.27
N LEU A 124 34.39 -28.88 -29.59
CA LEU A 124 35.41 -28.98 -30.64
C LEU A 124 34.77 -29.32 -31.98
N GLU A 125 34.89 -28.42 -32.94
CA GLU A 125 34.37 -28.62 -34.29
C GLU A 125 35.40 -29.38 -35.16
N THR A 126 36.67 -29.00 -35.05
CA THR A 126 37.76 -29.65 -35.79
C THR A 126 39.05 -29.62 -34.98
N VAL A 127 39.82 -30.70 -35.02
CA VAL A 127 41.18 -30.78 -34.46
C VAL A 127 42.15 -31.15 -35.58
N GLN A 128 43.29 -30.47 -35.64
CA GLN A 128 44.26 -30.56 -36.72
C GLN A 128 45.68 -30.55 -36.19
N VAL A 129 46.57 -31.26 -36.88
CA VAL A 129 48.01 -31.23 -36.61
C VAL A 129 48.67 -30.39 -37.70
N LEU A 130 49.46 -29.40 -37.29
CA LEU A 130 50.15 -28.46 -38.16
C LEU A 130 51.66 -28.77 -38.18
N ASP A 131 52.26 -28.73 -39.36
CA ASP A 131 53.71 -28.82 -39.52
C ASP A 131 54.42 -27.52 -39.07
N PRO A 132 55.76 -27.47 -38.97
CA PRO A 132 56.48 -26.26 -38.59
C PRO A 132 56.22 -25.04 -39.51
N ARG A 133 55.75 -25.29 -40.74
CA ARG A 133 55.40 -24.27 -41.76
C ARG A 133 53.93 -23.86 -41.68
N GLY A 134 53.14 -24.43 -40.77
CA GLY A 134 51.72 -24.13 -40.60
C GLY A 134 50.78 -24.89 -41.55
N ARG A 135 51.28 -25.88 -42.30
CA ARG A 135 50.46 -26.70 -43.19
C ARG A 135 49.79 -27.80 -42.39
N VAL A 136 48.53 -28.09 -42.72
CA VAL A 136 47.77 -29.18 -42.11
C VAL A 136 48.36 -30.51 -42.55
N VAL A 137 48.86 -31.29 -41.59
CA VAL A 137 49.37 -32.66 -41.79
C VAL A 137 48.19 -33.64 -41.83
N THR A 138 47.26 -33.49 -40.88
CA THR A 138 46.03 -34.29 -40.80
C THR A 138 44.98 -33.56 -39.95
N SER A 139 43.70 -33.92 -40.12
CA SER A 139 42.56 -33.28 -39.48
C SER A 139 41.45 -34.27 -39.19
N SER A 140 40.77 -34.15 -38.05
CA SER A 140 39.56 -34.92 -37.73
C SER A 140 38.34 -34.58 -38.59
N ALA A 141 38.40 -33.57 -39.47
CA ALA A 141 37.28 -33.16 -40.30
C ALA A 141 37.14 -34.06 -41.55
N SER A 142 35.93 -34.59 -41.81
CA SER A 142 35.64 -35.46 -42.96
C SER A 142 35.78 -34.76 -44.32
N ARG A 143 35.76 -33.43 -44.33
CA ARG A 143 36.17 -32.58 -45.45
C ARG A 143 37.25 -31.62 -44.92
N PRO A 144 38.37 -31.43 -45.63
CA PRO A 144 39.33 -30.39 -45.27
C PRO A 144 38.69 -29.02 -45.49
N SER A 145 37.95 -28.54 -44.50
CA SER A 145 37.70 -27.11 -44.39
C SER A 145 39.02 -26.54 -43.87
N PRO A 146 39.68 -25.62 -44.60
CA PRO A 146 40.87 -25.00 -44.08
C PRO A 146 40.48 -24.34 -42.76
N VAL A 147 41.03 -24.82 -41.65
CA VAL A 147 41.13 -23.97 -40.47
C VAL A 147 42.06 -22.85 -40.95
N GLN A 148 41.47 -21.76 -41.41
CA GLN A 148 42.18 -20.51 -41.56
C GLN A 148 42.53 -20.07 -40.13
N VAL A 149 43.56 -20.68 -39.56
CA VAL A 149 44.44 -19.93 -38.67
C VAL A 149 44.80 -18.73 -39.53
N SER A 150 44.38 -17.52 -39.18
CA SER A 150 44.73 -16.32 -39.93
C SER A 150 46.25 -16.20 -39.97
N LEU A 151 46.85 -16.70 -41.05
CA LEU A 151 48.28 -16.77 -41.31
C LEU A 151 48.57 -15.66 -42.32
N PRO A 152 49.48 -14.71 -42.00
CA PRO A 152 50.82 -15.02 -41.49
C PRO A 152 51.09 -14.69 -40.00
N LEU A 153 50.32 -13.78 -39.37
CA LEU A 153 50.62 -13.28 -38.02
C LEU A 153 50.45 -14.32 -36.90
N GLY A 154 49.55 -15.30 -37.06
CA GLY A 154 49.35 -16.38 -36.09
C GLY A 154 50.54 -17.35 -35.99
N LEU A 155 51.23 -17.67 -37.09
CA LEU A 155 52.35 -18.63 -37.08
C LEU A 155 53.58 -18.09 -36.37
N GLY A 156 53.90 -16.82 -36.59
CA GLY A 156 55.04 -16.17 -35.95
C GLY A 156 54.89 -16.17 -34.43
N ARG A 157 53.68 -15.84 -33.95
CA ARG A 157 53.34 -15.91 -32.53
C ARG A 157 53.40 -17.34 -32.00
N LEU A 158 52.78 -18.31 -32.70
CA LEU A 158 52.78 -19.72 -32.32
C LEU A 158 54.19 -20.33 -32.20
N ARG A 159 55.12 -19.96 -33.10
CA ARG A 159 56.53 -20.39 -33.06
C ARG A 159 57.32 -19.80 -31.90
N SER A 160 56.90 -18.64 -31.39
CA SER A 160 57.55 -17.95 -30.28
C SER A 160 57.01 -18.34 -28.90
N LEU A 161 55.96 -19.17 -28.85
CA LEU A 161 55.35 -19.62 -27.61
C LEU A 161 56.21 -20.65 -26.89
N ARG A 162 56.23 -20.59 -25.56
CA ARG A 162 56.87 -21.61 -24.73
C ARG A 162 56.03 -22.89 -24.74
N PRO A 163 56.61 -24.06 -24.37
CA PRO A 163 55.87 -25.32 -24.28
C PRO A 163 54.60 -25.26 -23.39
N ASP A 164 54.62 -24.43 -22.35
CA ASP A 164 53.49 -24.26 -21.44
C ASP A 164 52.45 -23.24 -21.94
N ASP A 165 52.76 -22.46 -22.98
CA ASP A 165 51.86 -21.45 -23.52
C ASP A 165 50.88 -22.05 -24.54
N ALA A 166 49.84 -21.28 -24.86
CA ALA A 166 48.90 -21.63 -25.91
C ALA A 166 48.59 -20.41 -26.78
N PHE A 167 48.34 -20.65 -28.06
CA PHE A 167 47.82 -19.64 -28.96
C PHE A 167 46.29 -19.60 -28.84
N ILE A 168 45.78 -18.42 -28.54
CA ILE A 168 44.35 -18.11 -28.46
C ILE A 168 44.07 -17.13 -29.59
N GLY A 169 43.32 -17.57 -30.60
CA GLY A 169 42.90 -16.75 -31.73
C GLY A 169 41.73 -15.84 -31.38
N ASP A 170 41.58 -14.77 -32.15
CA ASP A 170 40.42 -13.90 -32.02
C ASP A 170 39.14 -14.65 -32.39
N PRO A 171 38.03 -14.41 -31.68
CA PRO A 171 36.76 -15.06 -31.98
C PRO A 171 36.17 -14.52 -33.27
N TYR A 172 35.51 -15.39 -34.05
CA TYR A 172 34.83 -15.01 -35.29
C TYR A 172 33.56 -15.82 -35.48
N TRP A 173 32.67 -15.32 -36.34
CA TRP A 173 31.46 -16.02 -36.72
C TRP A 173 31.76 -16.98 -37.88
N ASP A 174 31.51 -18.26 -37.68
CA ASP A 174 31.55 -19.23 -38.77
C ASP A 174 30.18 -19.33 -39.44
N ALA A 175 30.09 -18.83 -40.68
CA ALA A 175 28.84 -18.85 -41.44
C ALA A 175 28.38 -20.27 -41.83
N GLY A 176 29.30 -21.23 -41.96
CA GLY A 176 28.97 -22.61 -42.29
C GLY A 176 28.41 -23.39 -41.10
N LEU A 177 28.86 -23.05 -39.89
CA LEU A 177 28.36 -23.64 -38.64
C LEU A 177 27.22 -22.85 -38.00
N GLY A 178 27.05 -21.57 -38.36
CA GLY A 178 26.10 -20.68 -37.70
C GLY A 178 26.44 -20.44 -36.23
N LYS A 179 27.73 -20.46 -35.87
CA LYS A 179 28.20 -20.36 -34.48
C LYS A 179 29.40 -19.41 -34.35
N ALA A 180 29.49 -18.81 -33.16
CA ALA A 180 30.70 -18.17 -32.67
C ALA A 180 31.79 -19.22 -32.42
N VAL A 181 32.96 -19.04 -33.02
CA VAL A 181 34.10 -19.96 -32.90
C VAL A 181 35.39 -19.22 -32.60
N MET A 182 36.37 -19.95 -32.06
CA MET A 182 37.73 -19.49 -31.90
C MET A 182 38.72 -20.61 -32.19
N VAL A 183 39.96 -20.25 -32.50
CA VAL A 183 41.04 -21.21 -32.73
C VAL A 183 41.97 -21.24 -31.52
N LEU A 184 42.17 -22.41 -30.95
CA LEU A 184 43.14 -22.69 -29.90
C LEU A 184 44.27 -23.52 -30.50
N ALA A 185 45.54 -23.22 -30.21
CA ALA A 185 46.63 -24.07 -30.65
C ALA A 185 47.71 -24.28 -29.58
N ILE A 186 48.13 -25.52 -29.40
CA ILE A 186 49.18 -25.93 -28.47
C ILE A 186 50.45 -26.19 -29.28
N PRO A 187 51.56 -25.46 -29.02
CA PRO A 187 52.82 -25.68 -29.72
C PRO A 187 53.45 -27.00 -29.27
N ILE A 188 53.95 -27.78 -30.23
CA ILE A 188 54.65 -29.04 -29.98
C ILE A 188 56.12 -28.78 -30.26
N HIS A 189 56.96 -29.04 -29.26
CA HIS A 189 58.40 -28.89 -29.33
C HIS A 189 59.09 -30.25 -29.31
N GLN A 190 60.24 -30.34 -29.98
CA GLN A 190 61.12 -31.51 -29.91
C GLN A 190 61.97 -31.44 -28.63
N ALA A 191 62.60 -32.56 -28.23
CA ALA A 191 63.41 -32.65 -27.00
C ALA A 191 64.58 -31.65 -26.94
N ASP A 192 65.02 -31.12 -28.08
CA ASP A 192 66.03 -30.07 -28.22
C ASP A 192 65.46 -28.63 -28.09
N GLY A 193 64.16 -28.49 -27.80
CA GLY A 193 63.46 -27.21 -27.68
C GLY A 193 63.02 -26.60 -29.01
N ARG A 194 63.26 -27.26 -30.15
CA ARG A 194 62.87 -26.74 -31.47
C ARG A 194 61.37 -26.88 -31.70
N PHE A 195 60.74 -25.84 -32.27
CA PHE A 195 59.34 -25.91 -32.69
C PHE A 195 59.15 -26.98 -33.78
N PHE A 196 58.29 -27.95 -33.48
CA PHE A 196 58.09 -29.16 -34.29
C PHE A 196 56.74 -29.19 -35.00
N GLY A 197 55.79 -28.38 -34.54
CA GLY A 197 54.45 -28.29 -35.09
C GLY A 197 53.48 -27.79 -34.03
N ALA A 198 52.18 -27.92 -34.27
CA ALA A 198 51.18 -27.60 -33.27
C ALA A 198 49.93 -28.46 -33.41
N LEU A 199 49.25 -28.71 -32.30
CA LEU A 199 47.88 -29.20 -32.31
C LEU A 199 46.94 -28.01 -32.27
N ALA A 200 46.20 -27.76 -33.35
CA ALA A 200 45.22 -26.69 -33.45
C ALA A 200 43.80 -27.24 -33.39
N ALA A 201 42.94 -26.59 -32.63
CA ALA A 201 41.54 -26.94 -32.48
C ALA A 201 40.66 -25.71 -32.75
N LYS A 202 39.63 -25.92 -33.54
CA LYS A 202 38.54 -24.96 -33.73
C LYS A 202 37.46 -25.30 -32.72
N SER A 203 37.22 -24.40 -31.77
CA SER A 203 36.22 -24.57 -30.73
C SER A 203 35.06 -23.61 -30.95
N ASN A 204 33.82 -24.11 -30.86
CA ASN A 204 32.64 -23.28 -30.78
C ASN A 204 32.43 -22.78 -29.34
N LEU A 205 31.75 -21.64 -29.21
CA LEU A 205 31.51 -20.99 -27.93
C LEU A 205 30.11 -21.29 -27.37
N GLN A 206 29.41 -22.33 -27.86
CA GLN A 206 28.03 -22.60 -27.45
C GLN A 206 27.93 -22.91 -25.95
N SER A 207 28.84 -23.72 -25.43
CA SER A 207 28.93 -24.03 -24.00
C SER A 207 29.12 -22.79 -23.15
N VAL A 208 29.88 -21.81 -23.64
CA VAL A 208 30.05 -20.49 -23.01
C VAL A 208 28.76 -19.68 -23.09
N ALA A 209 28.05 -19.69 -24.21
CA ALA A 209 26.73 -19.05 -24.34
C ALA A 209 25.74 -19.58 -23.29
N ASP A 210 25.68 -20.91 -23.15
CA ASP A 210 24.80 -21.59 -22.19
C ASP A 210 25.19 -21.26 -20.75
N LEU A 211 26.49 -21.10 -20.45
CA LEU A 211 26.97 -20.62 -19.15
C LEU A 211 26.50 -19.18 -18.89
N LEU A 212 26.67 -18.27 -19.87
CA LEU A 212 26.20 -16.89 -19.75
C LEU A 212 24.69 -16.82 -19.48
N GLN A 213 23.91 -17.65 -20.14
CA GLN A 213 22.46 -17.71 -19.92
C GLN A 213 22.11 -18.15 -18.49
N ARG A 214 22.85 -19.10 -17.92
CA ARG A 214 22.64 -19.57 -16.53
C ARG A 214 22.96 -18.51 -15.47
N VAL A 215 23.97 -17.68 -15.72
CA VAL A 215 24.40 -16.63 -14.77
C VAL A 215 23.67 -15.29 -14.96
N THR A 216 22.81 -15.19 -15.97
CA THR A 216 22.06 -13.96 -16.27
C THR A 216 20.96 -13.74 -15.21
N PRO A 217 20.94 -12.58 -14.52
CA PRO A 217 19.98 -12.32 -13.45
C PRO A 217 18.64 -11.84 -14.02
N GLY A 218 17.60 -12.67 -13.89
CA GLY A 218 16.25 -12.34 -14.37
C GLY A 218 16.14 -12.25 -15.89
N ASP A 219 14.98 -11.84 -16.40
CA ASP A 219 14.68 -11.85 -17.84
C ASP A 219 15.10 -10.56 -18.57
N SER A 220 15.35 -9.48 -17.82
CA SER A 220 15.68 -8.14 -18.36
C SER A 220 17.17 -7.83 -18.36
N ALA A 221 18.00 -8.67 -17.74
CA ALA A 221 19.43 -8.49 -17.76
C ALA A 221 20.04 -9.22 -18.96
N ASP A 222 21.15 -8.69 -19.43
CA ASP A 222 21.95 -9.24 -20.50
C ASP A 222 23.36 -9.46 -19.97
N VAL A 223 23.91 -10.65 -20.18
CA VAL A 223 25.32 -10.93 -19.91
C VAL A 223 26.02 -11.27 -21.22
N TYR A 224 27.13 -10.60 -21.50
CA TYR A 224 27.92 -10.83 -22.70
C TYR A 224 29.42 -10.78 -22.43
N LEU A 225 30.19 -11.46 -23.30
CA LEU A 225 31.64 -11.34 -23.34
C LEU A 225 32.05 -10.38 -24.45
N MET A 226 33.04 -9.55 -24.17
CA MET A 226 33.67 -8.69 -25.17
C MET A 226 35.20 -8.80 -25.13
N THR A 227 35.81 -8.61 -26.28
CA THR A 227 37.27 -8.52 -26.41
C THR A 227 37.82 -7.28 -25.69
N SER A 228 39.12 -7.24 -25.42
CA SER A 228 39.82 -6.04 -24.92
C SER A 228 39.69 -4.80 -25.83
N GLN A 229 39.27 -4.96 -27.09
CA GLN A 229 39.00 -3.87 -28.02
C GLN A 229 37.54 -3.38 -27.99
N GLY A 230 36.69 -3.99 -27.16
CA GLY A 230 35.26 -3.65 -27.03
C GLY A 230 34.35 -4.32 -28.07
N SER A 231 34.86 -5.22 -28.90
CA SER A 231 34.00 -6.02 -29.82
C SER A 231 33.27 -7.10 -29.03
N LEU A 232 31.95 -7.20 -29.21
CA LEU A 232 31.14 -8.24 -28.58
C LEU A 232 31.48 -9.61 -29.19
N VAL A 233 31.47 -10.66 -28.36
CA VAL A 233 31.80 -12.03 -28.77
C VAL A 233 30.56 -12.90 -28.73
N ILE A 234 29.96 -13.00 -27.55
CA ILE A 234 28.80 -13.85 -27.29
C ILE A 234 27.95 -13.25 -26.19
N LYS A 235 26.63 -13.48 -26.23
CA LYS A 235 25.64 -12.88 -25.35
C LYS A 235 24.61 -13.92 -24.92
N SER A 236 24.05 -13.78 -23.72
CA SER A 236 23.17 -14.73 -23.05
C SER A 236 21.92 -15.13 -23.84
N HIS A 237 21.28 -14.19 -24.57
CA HIS A 237 20.00 -14.45 -25.25
C HIS A 237 20.09 -14.46 -26.78
N VAL A 238 21.06 -13.77 -27.38
CA VAL A 238 21.17 -13.63 -28.84
C VAL A 238 22.63 -13.71 -29.26
N SER A 239 22.99 -14.69 -30.07
CA SER A 239 24.31 -14.81 -30.68
C SER A 239 24.18 -14.81 -32.21
N SER A 240 24.84 -13.87 -32.88
CA SER A 240 24.74 -13.71 -34.34
C SER A 240 26.02 -13.12 -34.92
N ALA A 241 26.16 -13.18 -36.24
CA ALA A 241 27.24 -12.49 -36.96
C ALA A 241 27.22 -10.97 -36.71
N ASP A 242 26.03 -10.38 -36.60
CA ASP A 242 25.87 -8.94 -36.37
C ASP A 242 26.26 -8.55 -34.93
N LEU A 243 26.04 -9.43 -33.95
CA LEU A 243 26.56 -9.25 -32.60
C LEU A 243 28.08 -9.07 -32.63
N MET A 244 28.81 -9.95 -33.32
CA MET A 244 30.27 -9.88 -33.40
C MET A 244 30.81 -8.66 -34.16
N ARG A 245 29.98 -8.04 -35.01
CA ARG A 245 30.30 -6.76 -35.67
C ARG A 245 30.04 -5.56 -34.77
N THR A 246 29.23 -5.74 -33.72
CA THR A 246 28.89 -4.68 -32.78
C THR A 246 30.08 -4.40 -31.86
N LYS A 247 30.42 -3.12 -31.72
CA LYS A 247 31.46 -2.66 -30.79
C LYS A 247 30.85 -1.73 -29.75
N VAL A 248 31.22 -1.96 -28.50
CA VAL A 248 30.99 -1.00 -27.43
C VAL A 248 31.77 0.28 -27.78
N PRO A 249 31.13 1.47 -27.75
CA PRO A 249 31.83 2.72 -27.98
C PRO A 249 33.06 2.86 -27.09
N LYS A 250 34.18 3.34 -27.64
CA LYS A 250 35.46 3.45 -26.90
C LYS A 250 35.33 4.16 -25.53
N PRO A 251 34.58 5.29 -25.40
CA PRO A 251 34.41 5.95 -24.11
C PRO A 251 33.70 5.05 -23.09
N THR A 252 32.69 4.29 -23.53
CA THR A 252 31.96 3.34 -22.70
C THR A 252 32.83 2.16 -22.27
N ALA A 253 33.60 1.59 -23.21
CA ALA A 253 34.53 0.50 -22.92
C ALA A 253 35.62 0.92 -21.92
N GLN A 254 36.14 2.15 -22.05
CA GLN A 254 37.08 2.73 -21.09
C GLN A 254 36.44 2.94 -19.71
N LEU A 255 35.26 3.57 -19.66
CA LEU A 255 34.53 3.79 -18.41
C LEU A 255 34.30 2.48 -17.62
N LEU A 256 33.84 1.43 -18.32
CA LEU A 256 33.61 0.11 -17.73
C LEU A 256 34.94 -0.55 -17.29
N SER A 257 36.01 -0.36 -18.06
CA SER A 257 37.33 -0.95 -17.76
C SER A 257 38.04 -0.26 -16.60
N ASP A 258 37.89 1.05 -16.45
CA ASP A 258 38.47 1.86 -15.38
C ASP A 258 37.74 1.65 -14.05
N ARG A 259 36.45 1.31 -14.11
CA ARG A 259 35.60 1.01 -12.95
C ARG A 259 35.24 -0.48 -12.84
N GLU A 260 36.22 -1.33 -13.08
CA GLU A 260 36.07 -2.79 -12.95
C GLU A 260 35.46 -3.18 -11.59
N GLY A 261 34.51 -4.12 -11.61
CA GLY A 261 33.80 -4.59 -10.42
C GLY A 261 32.81 -3.58 -9.83
N THR A 262 32.60 -2.43 -10.47
CA THR A 262 31.66 -1.38 -10.04
C THR A 262 30.55 -1.23 -11.07
N VAL A 263 29.32 -0.98 -10.60
CA VAL A 263 28.19 -0.73 -11.50
C VAL A 263 28.18 0.73 -11.92
N VAL A 264 28.08 0.96 -13.24
CA VAL A 264 28.06 2.29 -13.85
C VAL A 264 26.87 2.41 -14.80
N ALA A 265 26.31 3.61 -14.89
CA ALA A 265 25.29 3.94 -15.88
C ALA A 265 25.94 4.45 -17.17
N TYR A 266 25.46 3.99 -18.32
CA TYR A 266 25.96 4.40 -19.63
C TYR A 266 24.88 4.22 -20.72
N LYS A 267 25.15 4.78 -21.89
CA LYS A 267 24.35 4.55 -23.10
C LYS A 267 24.92 3.40 -23.91
N ARG A 268 24.08 2.41 -24.19
CA ARG A 268 24.37 1.31 -25.11
C ARG A 268 24.43 1.85 -26.55
N ALA A 269 25.02 1.10 -27.47
CA ALA A 269 25.15 1.47 -28.88
C ALA A 269 23.82 1.71 -29.62
N ASP A 270 22.71 1.13 -29.13
CA ASP A 270 21.34 1.34 -29.62
C ASP A 270 20.68 2.62 -29.06
N GLY A 271 21.38 3.36 -28.18
CA GLY A 271 20.90 4.58 -27.55
C GLY A 271 20.16 4.37 -26.22
N GLN A 272 19.91 3.13 -25.80
CA GLN A 272 19.23 2.83 -24.54
C GLN A 272 20.12 3.13 -23.33
N ASP A 273 19.52 3.69 -22.28
CA ASP A 273 20.18 3.93 -20.99
C ASP A 273 20.22 2.64 -20.18
N VAL A 274 21.41 2.15 -19.89
CA VAL A 274 21.65 0.89 -19.18
C VAL A 274 22.52 1.12 -17.95
N VAL A 275 22.37 0.23 -16.97
CA VAL A 275 23.32 0.10 -15.86
C VAL A 275 24.03 -1.23 -16.01
N GLY A 276 25.35 -1.24 -15.87
CA GLY A 276 26.13 -2.45 -16.06
C GLY A 276 27.42 -2.50 -15.25
N ALA A 277 27.89 -3.72 -15.06
CA ALA A 277 29.12 -4.07 -14.36
C ALA A 277 30.05 -4.80 -15.33
N LEU A 278 31.36 -4.54 -15.22
CA LEU A 278 32.38 -5.23 -15.98
C LEU A 278 33.32 -5.99 -15.05
N GLN A 279 33.64 -7.23 -15.39
CA GLN A 279 34.73 -8.00 -14.79
C GLN A 279 35.66 -8.54 -15.88
N ARG A 280 36.98 -8.39 -15.72
CA ARG A 280 37.94 -8.96 -16.67
C ARG A 280 38.13 -10.46 -16.47
N ALA A 281 38.29 -11.16 -17.59
CA ALA A 281 38.65 -12.56 -17.68
C ALA A 281 40.12 -12.62 -18.17
N PRO A 282 41.11 -12.59 -17.26
CA PRO A 282 42.52 -12.39 -17.60
C PRO A 282 43.10 -13.48 -18.51
N GLN A 283 42.67 -14.73 -18.40
CA GLN A 283 43.17 -15.82 -19.26
C GLN A 283 42.69 -15.64 -20.71
N LEU A 284 41.42 -15.29 -20.89
CA LEU A 284 40.82 -14.98 -22.20
C LEU A 284 41.26 -13.63 -22.76
N ARG A 285 41.75 -12.71 -21.91
CA ARG A 285 41.98 -11.29 -22.23
C ARG A 285 40.71 -10.60 -22.74
N TRP A 286 39.57 -11.08 -22.25
CA TRP A 286 38.23 -10.55 -22.52
C TRP A 286 37.68 -9.92 -21.24
N ALA A 287 36.48 -9.37 -21.33
CA ALA A 287 35.72 -8.91 -20.19
C ALA A 287 34.28 -9.40 -20.31
N ALA A 288 33.72 -9.84 -19.18
CA ALA A 288 32.30 -10.10 -19.04
C ALA A 288 31.61 -8.82 -18.59
N VAL A 289 30.51 -8.49 -19.27
CA VAL A 289 29.66 -7.36 -18.92
C VAL A 289 28.27 -7.89 -18.65
N ALA A 290 27.75 -7.56 -17.47
CA ALA A 290 26.35 -7.76 -17.12
C ALA A 290 25.68 -6.39 -17.11
N GLU A 291 24.60 -6.23 -17.86
CA GLU A 291 23.87 -4.96 -17.97
C GLU A 291 22.36 -5.18 -17.94
N THR A 292 21.59 -4.17 -17.54
CA THR A 292 20.13 -4.18 -17.64
C THR A 292 19.62 -2.79 -18.00
N PRO A 293 18.50 -2.66 -18.75
CA PRO A 293 17.88 -1.37 -19.04
C PRO A 293 17.51 -0.62 -17.77
N SER A 294 17.89 0.66 -17.68
CA SER A 294 17.64 1.49 -16.50
C SER A 294 16.16 1.63 -16.18
N ALA A 295 15.29 1.65 -17.20
CA ALA A 295 13.84 1.71 -17.02
C ALA A 295 13.26 0.43 -16.38
N GLU A 296 13.83 -0.72 -16.72
CA GLU A 296 13.37 -2.02 -16.21
C GLU A 296 13.92 -2.30 -14.82
N ALA A 297 15.17 -1.92 -14.56
CA ALA A 297 15.83 -2.00 -13.26
C ALA A 297 15.02 -1.32 -12.12
N PHE A 298 14.19 -0.31 -12.44
CA PHE A 298 13.40 0.44 -11.46
C PHE A 298 11.88 0.27 -11.61
N ARG A 299 11.40 -0.58 -12.52
CA ARG A 299 9.96 -0.72 -12.82
C ARG A 299 9.13 -1.23 -11.64
N GLU A 300 9.71 -2.06 -10.77
CA GLU A 300 9.04 -2.57 -9.57
C GLU A 300 8.71 -1.45 -8.55
N LEU A 301 9.45 -0.35 -8.56
CA LEU A 301 9.21 0.79 -7.65
C LEU A 301 7.87 1.47 -7.94
N ASP A 302 7.47 1.59 -9.19
CA ASP A 302 6.25 2.32 -9.54
C ASP A 302 4.99 1.60 -9.06
N ARG A 303 4.98 0.27 -9.04
CA ARG A 303 3.86 -0.53 -8.50
C ARG A 303 3.77 -0.43 -6.97
N LEU A 304 4.91 -0.53 -6.28
CA LEU A 304 4.94 -0.43 -4.81
C LEU A 304 4.51 0.96 -4.31
N ARG A 305 4.77 2.03 -5.08
CA ARG A 305 4.28 3.39 -4.78
C ARG A 305 2.76 3.48 -4.72
N ALA A 306 2.06 2.93 -5.72
CA ALA A 306 0.61 3.05 -5.81
C ALA A 306 -0.09 2.29 -4.66
N VAL A 307 0.39 1.09 -4.32
CA VAL A 307 -0.20 0.27 -3.26
C VAL A 307 0.00 0.90 -1.88
N THR A 308 1.22 1.39 -1.59
CA THR A 308 1.51 2.02 -0.29
C THR A 308 0.73 3.33 -0.11
N ALA A 309 0.62 4.15 -1.15
CA ALA A 309 -0.19 5.38 -1.11
C ALA A 309 -1.68 5.07 -0.86
N LEU A 310 -2.25 4.10 -1.58
CA LEU A 310 -3.66 3.69 -1.41
C LEU A 310 -3.94 3.13 -0.01
N ALA A 311 -3.02 2.34 0.54
CA ALA A 311 -3.17 1.76 1.88
C ALA A 311 -3.21 2.84 2.97
N VAL A 312 -2.35 3.86 2.88
CA VAL A 312 -2.32 4.97 3.85
C VAL A 312 -3.58 5.83 3.74
N VAL A 313 -4.00 6.16 2.52
CA VAL A 313 -5.26 6.90 2.28
C VAL A 313 -6.45 6.13 2.84
N GLY A 314 -6.52 4.82 2.59
CA GLY A 314 -7.59 3.95 3.10
C GLY A 314 -7.62 3.86 4.62
N LEU A 315 -6.46 3.66 5.26
CA LEU A 315 -6.34 3.61 6.72
C LEU A 315 -6.78 4.93 7.36
N MET A 316 -6.39 6.06 6.78
CA MET A 316 -6.74 7.35 7.34
C MET A 316 -8.23 7.68 7.15
N ALA A 317 -8.81 7.38 5.98
CA ALA A 317 -10.25 7.52 5.75
C ALA A 317 -11.05 6.70 6.77
N TRP A 318 -10.57 5.49 7.10
CA TRP A 318 -11.15 4.66 8.14
C TRP A 318 -11.04 5.30 9.54
N VAL A 319 -9.86 5.82 9.92
CA VAL A 319 -9.66 6.51 11.21
C VAL A 319 -10.55 7.73 11.35
N LEU A 320 -10.60 8.60 10.34
CA LEU A 320 -11.47 9.79 10.30
C LEU A 320 -12.96 9.42 10.37
N GLY A 321 -13.36 8.38 9.64
CA GLY A 321 -14.72 7.86 9.66
C GLY A 321 -15.16 7.42 11.06
N VAL A 322 -14.29 6.70 11.78
CA VAL A 322 -14.61 6.18 13.12
C VAL A 322 -14.50 7.25 14.21
N ARG A 323 -13.49 8.13 14.16
CA ARG A 323 -13.19 9.10 15.23
C ARG A 323 -14.00 10.40 15.14
N VAL A 324 -14.40 10.83 13.94
CA VAL A 324 -15.01 12.16 13.73
C VAL A 324 -16.39 12.05 13.09
N VAL A 325 -16.50 11.38 11.95
CA VAL A 325 -17.73 11.39 11.15
C VAL A 325 -18.87 10.65 11.86
N ARG A 326 -18.62 9.45 12.39
CA ARG A 326 -19.66 8.65 13.08
C ARG A 326 -20.22 9.33 14.34
N PRO A 327 -19.41 9.87 15.27
CA PRO A 327 -19.93 10.58 16.45
C PRO A 327 -20.74 11.83 16.10
N LEU A 328 -20.30 12.63 15.13
CA LEU A 328 -21.03 13.81 14.67
C LEU A 328 -22.38 13.44 14.04
N GLY A 329 -22.42 12.39 13.23
CA GLY A 329 -23.68 11.87 12.66
C GLY A 329 -24.68 11.50 13.76
N ARG A 330 -24.25 10.75 14.78
CA ARG A 330 -25.11 10.37 15.90
C ARG A 330 -25.63 11.58 16.69
N LEU A 331 -24.79 12.60 16.91
CA LEU A 331 -25.20 13.83 17.58
C LEU A 331 -26.22 14.61 16.76
N SER A 332 -26.01 14.72 15.44
CA SER A 332 -26.95 15.37 14.52
C SER A 332 -28.31 14.67 14.53
N ASP A 333 -28.32 13.33 14.44
CA ASP A 333 -29.55 12.54 14.43
C ASP A 333 -30.31 12.64 15.77
N ALA A 334 -29.58 12.61 16.89
CA ALA A 334 -30.18 12.77 18.22
C ALA A 334 -30.78 14.17 18.39
N ALA A 335 -30.07 15.22 17.99
CA ALA A 335 -30.57 16.59 18.04
C ALA A 335 -31.85 16.77 17.20
N ALA A 336 -31.92 16.15 16.01
CA ALA A 336 -33.11 16.19 15.16
C ALA A 336 -34.33 15.52 15.83
N LYS A 337 -34.13 14.38 16.51
CA LYS A 337 -35.21 13.70 17.25
C LYS A 337 -35.72 14.49 18.45
N ILE A 338 -34.82 15.11 19.21
CA ILE A 338 -35.17 15.96 20.34
C ILE A 338 -35.94 17.20 19.88
N ALA A 339 -35.52 17.82 18.76
CA ALA A 339 -36.25 18.94 18.17
C ALA A 339 -37.67 18.54 17.70
N ALA A 340 -37.90 17.26 17.40
CA ALA A 340 -39.22 16.71 17.07
C ALA A 340 -40.08 16.38 18.30
N GLY A 341 -39.58 16.62 19.53
CA GLY A 341 -40.29 16.36 20.78
C GLY A 341 -39.99 14.99 21.40
N ASP A 342 -39.20 14.14 20.75
CA ASP A 342 -38.77 12.87 21.34
C ASP A 342 -37.61 13.09 22.31
N LEU A 343 -37.96 13.30 23.57
CA LEU A 343 -36.96 13.45 24.61
C LEU A 343 -36.33 12.12 25.00
N THR A 344 -36.83 10.94 24.62
CA THR A 344 -36.38 9.62 25.11
C THR A 344 -35.01 9.16 24.59
N VAL A 345 -34.43 9.91 23.66
CA VAL A 345 -33.12 9.61 23.05
C VAL A 345 -32.00 9.57 24.09
N ASP A 346 -31.28 8.46 24.10
CA ASP A 346 -30.16 8.23 25.02
C ASP A 346 -28.82 8.52 24.33
N LEU A 347 -28.06 9.46 24.91
CA LEU A 347 -26.81 9.98 24.36
C LEU A 347 -25.60 9.38 25.09
N HIS A 348 -25.46 8.05 25.03
CA HIS A 348 -24.22 7.38 25.46
C HIS A 348 -23.11 7.59 24.42
N VAL A 349 -22.43 8.74 24.48
CA VAL A 349 -21.33 9.04 23.57
C VAL A 349 -20.00 8.65 24.21
N GLY A 350 -19.50 7.47 23.85
CA GLY A 350 -18.12 7.08 24.09
C GLY A 350 -17.17 7.85 23.17
N GLY A 351 -16.45 8.82 23.72
CA GLY A 351 -15.40 9.55 23.00
C GLY A 351 -14.73 10.60 23.88
N GLY A 352 -13.40 10.62 23.92
CA GLY A 352 -12.63 11.71 24.51
C GLY A 352 -12.48 12.89 23.56
N GLY A 353 -12.17 14.08 24.09
CA GLY A 353 -11.97 15.31 23.31
C GLY A 353 -13.21 16.20 23.20
N GLU A 354 -13.14 17.22 22.33
CA GLU A 354 -14.16 18.27 22.18
C GLU A 354 -15.54 17.73 21.76
N VAL A 355 -15.57 16.74 20.85
CA VAL A 355 -16.82 16.10 20.40
C VAL A 355 -17.50 15.35 21.55
N GLY A 356 -16.71 14.69 22.42
CA GLY A 356 -17.23 14.02 23.62
C GLY A 356 -17.67 15.00 24.72
N TYR A 357 -17.07 16.19 24.78
CA TYR A 357 -17.53 17.26 25.67
C TYR A 357 -18.90 17.80 25.24
N VAL A 358 -19.06 18.14 23.95
CA VAL A 358 -20.34 18.61 23.40
C VAL A 358 -21.44 17.57 23.63
N ALA A 359 -21.15 16.29 23.39
CA ALA A 359 -22.09 15.21 23.63
C ALA A 359 -22.59 15.12 25.08
N ARG A 360 -21.68 15.27 26.05
CA ARG A 360 -22.03 15.26 27.48
C ARG A 360 -22.90 16.45 27.86
N VAL A 361 -22.50 17.66 27.45
CA VAL A 361 -23.27 18.88 27.73
C VAL A 361 -24.66 18.78 27.11
N PHE A 362 -24.77 18.25 25.89
CA PHE A 362 -26.05 18.05 25.22
C PHE A 362 -26.93 17.02 25.96
N GLY A 363 -26.35 15.91 26.44
CA GLY A 363 -27.04 14.94 27.29
C GLY A 363 -27.57 15.52 28.60
N ASP A 364 -26.78 16.37 29.27
CA ASP A 364 -27.21 17.08 30.49
C ASP A 364 -28.42 17.99 30.23
N VAL A 365 -28.41 18.72 29.11
CA VAL A 365 -29.52 19.60 28.72
C VAL A 365 -30.80 18.78 28.50
N VAL A 366 -30.72 17.66 27.78
CA VAL A 366 -31.88 16.78 27.53
C VAL A 366 -32.44 16.22 28.83
N THR A 367 -31.57 15.81 29.75
CA THR A 367 -31.96 15.25 31.06
C THR A 367 -32.73 16.28 31.89
N ARG A 368 -32.24 17.53 31.94
CA ARG A 368 -32.92 18.63 32.65
C ARG A 368 -34.28 18.99 32.06
N LEU A 369 -34.44 18.88 30.73
CA LEU A 369 -35.72 19.12 30.07
C LEU A 369 -36.77 18.07 30.47
N ARG A 370 -36.40 16.78 30.46
CA ARG A 370 -37.27 15.69 30.94
C ARG A 370 -37.72 15.89 32.38
N GLU A 371 -36.81 16.28 33.27
CA GLU A 371 -37.13 16.52 34.68
C GLU A 371 -38.13 17.66 34.88
N ARG A 372 -38.04 18.73 34.08
CA ARG A 372 -38.97 19.87 34.16
C ARG A 372 -40.37 19.50 33.69
N GLU A 373 -40.48 18.76 32.59
CA GLU A 373 -41.76 18.30 32.07
C GLU A 373 -42.47 17.38 33.07
N SER A 374 -41.74 16.41 33.63
CA SER A 374 -42.28 15.50 34.65
C SER A 374 -42.75 16.22 35.91
N ARG A 375 -42.02 17.24 36.39
CA ARG A 375 -42.42 18.03 37.57
C ARG A 375 -43.72 18.81 37.36
N GLY A 376 -43.92 19.42 36.18
CA GLY A 376 -45.14 20.17 35.88
C GLY A 376 -46.40 19.32 35.91
N GLU A 377 -46.30 18.06 35.47
CA GLU A 377 -47.41 17.12 35.44
C GLU A 377 -47.77 16.57 36.84
N LEU A 378 -46.75 16.33 37.67
CA LEU A 378 -46.91 15.95 39.08
C LEU A 378 -47.57 17.04 39.92
N GLU A 379 -47.25 18.32 39.71
CA GLU A 379 -47.87 19.44 40.43
C GLU A 379 -49.36 19.57 40.11
N ARG A 380 -49.75 19.37 38.85
CA ARG A 380 -51.16 19.46 38.41
C ARG A 380 -52.03 18.37 39.05
N LEU A 381 -51.52 17.14 39.12
CA LEU A 381 -52.22 15.99 39.72
C LEU A 381 -52.37 16.09 41.26
N SER A 382 -51.54 16.90 41.92
CA SER A 382 -51.54 17.03 43.38
C SER A 382 -52.62 17.99 43.93
N VAL A 383 -53.14 18.89 43.09
CA VAL A 383 -53.94 20.05 43.51
C VAL A 383 -55.43 19.98 43.11
N THR A 384 -55.77 19.18 42.10
CA THR A 384 -57.15 19.05 41.58
C THR A 384 -57.78 17.68 41.91
N ASP A 385 -59.11 17.62 41.97
CA ASP A 385 -59.90 16.39 42.02
C ASP A 385 -59.95 15.73 40.65
N ALA A 386 -59.67 14.43 40.57
CA ALA A 386 -59.50 13.71 39.31
C ALA A 386 -60.82 13.54 38.53
N LEU A 387 -61.98 13.54 39.20
CA LEU A 387 -63.27 13.37 38.54
C LEU A 387 -63.80 14.72 38.01
N THR A 388 -63.80 15.74 38.86
CA THR A 388 -64.49 17.02 38.58
C THR A 388 -63.58 18.11 38.02
N GLY A 389 -62.26 17.95 38.13
CA GLY A 389 -61.28 18.98 37.75
C GLY A 389 -61.36 20.25 38.61
N LEU A 390 -62.12 20.24 39.71
CA LEU A 390 -62.10 21.30 40.72
C LEU A 390 -60.88 21.14 41.63
N TYR A 391 -60.62 22.11 42.51
CA TYR A 391 -59.60 21.92 43.54
C TYR A 391 -59.98 20.78 44.48
N ASN A 392 -58.98 20.04 44.95
CA ASN A 392 -59.21 19.00 45.93
C ASN A 392 -59.30 19.58 47.36
N ARG A 393 -59.78 18.76 48.30
CA ARG A 393 -59.86 19.13 49.73
C ARG A 393 -58.55 19.67 50.30
N ARG A 394 -57.40 19.12 49.90
CA ARG A 394 -56.09 19.56 50.41
C ARG A 394 -55.80 21.00 50.01
N HIS A 395 -55.99 21.34 48.74
CA HIS A 395 -55.81 22.71 48.25
C HIS A 395 -56.78 23.67 48.94
N LEU A 396 -58.07 23.31 49.02
CA LEU A 396 -59.08 24.11 49.70
C LEU A 396 -58.70 24.45 51.15
N MET A 397 -58.26 23.48 51.94
CA MET A 397 -57.91 23.72 53.35
C MET A 397 -56.73 24.71 53.49
N GLY A 398 -55.74 24.63 52.59
CA GLY A 398 -54.63 25.58 52.55
C GLY A 398 -55.08 27.00 52.20
N THR A 399 -55.95 27.14 51.20
CA THR A 399 -56.50 28.43 50.79
C THR A 399 -57.40 29.03 51.88
N LEU A 400 -58.22 28.20 52.54
CA LEU A 400 -59.10 28.61 53.63
C LEU A 400 -58.30 29.09 54.85
N ALA A 401 -57.22 28.40 55.23
CA ALA A 401 -56.34 28.84 56.30
C ALA A 401 -55.69 30.20 55.99
N SER A 402 -55.24 30.38 54.74
CA SER A 402 -54.61 31.62 54.27
C SER A 402 -55.60 32.80 54.27
N GLU A 403 -56.82 32.57 53.78
CA GLU A 403 -57.86 33.60 53.72
C GLU A 403 -58.44 33.93 55.10
N ALA A 404 -58.54 32.96 56.02
CA ALA A 404 -58.89 33.23 57.41
C ALA A 404 -57.86 34.17 58.08
N GLN A 405 -56.57 33.94 57.87
CA GLN A 405 -55.51 34.82 58.37
C GLN A 405 -55.60 36.21 57.73
N ARG A 406 -55.81 36.28 56.41
CA ARG A 406 -55.96 37.54 55.66
C ARG A 406 -57.17 38.34 56.15
N SER A 407 -58.30 37.69 56.36
CA SER A 407 -59.53 38.30 56.87
C SER A 407 -59.34 38.92 58.26
N ARG A 408 -58.71 38.19 59.19
CA ARG A 408 -58.38 38.70 60.54
C ARG A 408 -57.47 39.93 60.50
N ARG A 409 -56.49 39.95 59.59
CA ARG A 409 -55.54 41.06 59.46
C ARG A 409 -56.15 42.30 58.79
N LEU A 410 -56.90 42.10 57.71
CA LEU A 410 -57.37 43.18 56.84
C LEU A 410 -58.82 43.60 57.13
N ARG A 411 -59.51 42.93 58.06
CA ARG A 411 -60.95 43.08 58.35
C ARG A 411 -61.84 42.98 57.11
N ARG A 412 -61.39 42.22 56.11
CA ARG A 412 -62.18 41.90 54.91
C ARG A 412 -62.86 40.56 55.12
N THR A 413 -64.19 40.53 55.01
CA THR A 413 -64.98 39.31 55.18
C THR A 413 -64.94 38.46 53.92
N PHE A 414 -64.93 37.14 54.10
CA PHE A 414 -65.17 36.16 53.04
C PHE A 414 -66.30 35.24 53.50
N SER A 415 -66.92 34.55 52.56
CA SER A 415 -68.01 33.61 52.84
C SER A 415 -67.65 32.23 52.34
N VAL A 416 -68.06 31.19 53.08
CA VAL A 416 -67.87 29.80 52.69
C VAL A 416 -69.24 29.16 52.55
N LEU A 417 -69.48 28.57 51.38
CA LEU A 417 -70.66 27.76 51.11
C LEU A 417 -70.24 26.29 51.17
N LEU A 418 -70.90 25.53 52.01
CA LEU A 418 -70.82 24.07 52.01
C LEU A 418 -72.08 23.56 51.32
N LEU A 419 -71.89 22.80 50.24
CA LEU A 419 -72.96 22.29 49.41
C LEU A 419 -72.92 20.77 49.44
N ASP A 420 -74.07 20.17 49.65
CA ASP A 420 -74.28 18.73 49.55
C ASP A 420 -75.29 18.45 48.45
N VAL A 421 -75.17 17.30 47.77
CA VAL A 421 -76.10 16.91 46.70
C VAL A 421 -77.18 16.02 47.30
N ASP A 422 -78.37 16.58 47.48
CA ASP A 422 -79.49 15.89 48.09
C ASP A 422 -79.81 14.58 47.35
N HIS A 423 -80.06 13.51 48.12
CA HIS A 423 -80.47 12.20 47.63
C HIS A 423 -79.49 11.54 46.62
N PHE A 424 -78.21 11.97 46.56
CA PHE A 424 -77.25 11.46 45.58
C PHE A 424 -77.06 9.94 45.63
N LYS A 425 -77.09 9.35 46.84
CA LYS A 425 -77.07 7.90 47.01
C LYS A 425 -78.24 7.20 46.30
N GLN A 426 -79.46 7.71 46.43
CA GLN A 426 -80.64 7.13 45.77
C GLN A 426 -80.57 7.28 44.25
N TYR A 427 -80.03 8.40 43.77
CA TYR A 427 -79.77 8.62 42.34
C TYR A 427 -78.77 7.59 41.81
N ASN A 428 -77.65 7.36 42.52
CA ASN A 428 -76.68 6.32 42.19
C ASN A 428 -77.27 4.91 42.20
N ASP A 429 -78.07 4.59 43.21
CA ASP A 429 -78.70 3.28 43.35
C ASP A 429 -79.71 3.01 42.21
N THR A 430 -80.30 4.07 41.62
CA THR A 430 -81.30 3.97 40.54
C THR A 430 -80.69 4.05 39.14
N GLN A 431 -79.71 4.94 38.93
CA GLN A 431 -79.15 5.28 37.61
C GLN A 431 -77.72 4.73 37.40
N GLY A 432 -77.12 4.15 38.43
CA GLY A 432 -75.75 3.64 38.42
C GLY A 432 -74.70 4.72 38.69
N HIS A 433 -73.56 4.29 39.24
CA HIS A 433 -72.47 5.18 39.64
C HIS A 433 -71.89 6.05 38.51
N LEU A 434 -71.85 5.55 37.26
CA LEU A 434 -71.37 6.33 36.12
C LEU A 434 -72.27 7.54 35.81
N ALA A 435 -73.59 7.39 36.02
CA ALA A 435 -74.53 8.50 35.88
C ALA A 435 -74.36 9.51 37.03
N GLY A 436 -74.04 9.02 38.23
CA GLY A 436 -73.66 9.85 39.38
C GLY A 436 -72.41 10.68 39.13
N ASP A 437 -71.35 10.05 38.64
CA ASP A 437 -70.10 10.71 38.28
C ASP A 437 -70.34 11.82 37.25
N SER A 438 -71.17 11.54 36.24
CA SER A 438 -71.58 12.53 35.24
C SER A 438 -72.36 13.70 35.86
N ALA A 439 -73.23 13.43 36.84
CA ALA A 439 -73.95 14.47 37.56
C ALA A 439 -73.00 15.35 38.40
N LEU A 440 -72.02 14.76 39.07
CA LEU A 440 -71.01 15.51 39.84
C LEU A 440 -70.13 16.40 38.94
N VAL A 441 -69.78 15.93 37.74
CA VAL A 441 -69.04 16.74 36.74
C VAL A 441 -69.90 17.94 36.29
N LYS A 442 -71.17 17.74 36.00
CA LYS A 442 -72.09 18.83 35.62
C LYS A 442 -72.25 19.86 36.75
N ILE A 443 -72.44 19.40 37.98
CA ILE A 443 -72.52 20.28 39.15
C ILE A 443 -71.22 21.07 39.31
N ALA A 444 -70.06 20.42 39.17
CA ALA A 444 -68.77 21.08 39.22
C ALA A 444 -68.61 22.18 38.17
N ASP A 445 -69.05 21.93 36.93
CA ASP A 445 -69.04 22.94 35.88
C ASP A 445 -69.99 24.11 36.19
N ILE A 446 -71.19 23.85 36.73
CA ILE A 446 -72.11 24.90 37.16
C ILE A 446 -71.47 25.77 38.25
N LEU A 447 -70.84 25.16 39.25
CA LEU A 447 -70.13 25.88 40.31
C LEU A 447 -69.00 26.74 39.74
N ARG A 448 -68.20 26.21 38.81
CA ARG A 448 -67.09 26.93 38.15
C ARG A 448 -67.58 28.16 37.36
N HIS A 449 -68.69 28.04 36.63
CA HIS A 449 -69.23 29.14 35.81
C HIS A 449 -70.07 30.14 36.61
N THR A 450 -70.55 29.75 37.79
CA THR A 450 -71.38 30.61 38.67
C THR A 450 -70.53 31.40 39.67
N THR A 451 -69.22 31.12 39.76
CA THR A 451 -68.26 31.76 40.67
C THR A 451 -67.20 32.55 39.90
N ARG A 452 -66.44 33.42 40.58
CA ARG A 452 -65.40 34.24 39.95
C ARG A 452 -64.08 33.46 39.91
N GLY A 453 -63.19 33.77 38.97
CA GLY A 453 -61.86 33.13 38.89
C GLY A 453 -60.96 33.35 40.12
N VAL A 454 -61.29 34.31 40.99
CA VAL A 454 -60.62 34.55 42.28
C VAL A 454 -61.23 33.74 43.43
N ASP A 455 -62.43 33.19 43.25
CA ASP A 455 -63.10 32.34 44.23
C ASP A 455 -62.52 30.93 44.14
N CYS A 456 -62.53 30.20 45.25
CA CYS A 456 -62.03 28.83 45.30
C CYS A 456 -63.19 27.85 45.32
N VAL A 457 -63.31 27.05 44.27
CA VAL A 457 -64.30 25.97 44.16
C VAL A 457 -63.58 24.63 44.27
N ALA A 458 -64.02 23.79 45.21
CA ALA A 458 -63.39 22.52 45.50
C ALA A 458 -64.41 21.42 45.76
N ARG A 459 -64.04 20.18 45.43
CA ARG A 459 -64.76 18.99 45.91
C ARG A 459 -64.18 18.60 47.27
N TYR A 460 -65.01 18.67 48.29
CA TYR A 460 -64.62 18.42 49.68
C TYR A 460 -64.72 16.94 50.04
N GLY A 461 -65.75 16.26 49.54
CA GLY A 461 -66.07 14.87 49.84
C GLY A 461 -66.63 14.11 48.62
N GLY A 462 -67.36 13.02 48.87
CA GLY A 462 -67.95 12.18 47.82
C GLY A 462 -68.92 12.97 46.94
N GLU A 463 -69.96 13.53 47.53
CA GLU A 463 -70.93 14.41 46.87
C GLU A 463 -70.89 15.85 47.37
N GLU A 464 -69.95 16.17 48.27
CA GLU A 464 -69.85 17.47 48.92
C GLU A 464 -68.92 18.43 48.17
N PHE A 465 -69.38 19.66 47.96
CA PHE A 465 -68.62 20.75 47.37
C PHE A 465 -68.46 21.92 48.34
N VAL A 466 -67.36 22.65 48.21
CA VAL A 466 -67.14 23.89 48.94
C VAL A 466 -66.83 25.01 47.96
N VAL A 467 -67.53 26.13 48.11
CA VAL A 467 -67.24 27.37 47.41
C VAL A 467 -66.83 28.41 48.43
N MET A 468 -65.59 28.88 48.33
CA MET A 468 -65.09 30.00 49.12
C MET A 468 -65.13 31.28 48.28
N LEU A 469 -66.01 32.20 48.67
CA LEU A 469 -66.24 33.47 48.02
C LEU A 469 -65.37 34.55 48.68
N ILE A 470 -64.38 35.02 47.93
CA ILE A 470 -63.39 35.97 48.42
C ILE A 470 -64.00 37.37 48.47
N GLU A 471 -63.78 38.08 49.58
CA GLU A 471 -64.29 39.44 49.80
C GLU A 471 -65.83 39.57 49.69
N ALA A 472 -66.56 38.51 50.04
CA ALA A 472 -68.01 38.45 50.03
C ALA A 472 -68.60 38.42 51.45
N SER A 473 -69.62 39.25 51.69
CA SER A 473 -70.46 39.19 52.89
C SER A 473 -71.39 37.97 52.85
N VAL A 474 -71.94 37.58 54.00
CA VAL A 474 -72.92 36.48 54.10
C VAL A 474 -74.14 36.73 53.20
N SER A 475 -74.62 37.97 53.09
CA SER A 475 -75.74 38.33 52.19
C SER A 475 -75.40 38.11 50.71
N THR A 476 -74.17 38.43 50.31
CA THR A 476 -73.66 38.17 48.96
C THR A 476 -73.50 36.67 48.74
N GLY A 477 -72.99 35.95 49.75
CA GLY A 477 -72.88 34.50 49.74
C GLY A 477 -74.22 33.80 49.55
N ALA A 478 -75.26 34.23 50.27
CA ALA A 478 -76.62 33.70 50.11
C ALA A 478 -77.18 33.93 48.70
N THR A 479 -76.91 35.08 48.09
CA THR A 479 -77.32 35.37 46.70
C THR A 479 -76.64 34.43 45.70
N VAL A 480 -75.34 34.17 45.88
CA VAL A 480 -74.58 33.24 45.04
C VAL A 480 -75.04 31.80 45.26
N ALA A 481 -75.30 31.40 46.51
CA ALA A 481 -75.82 30.08 46.86
C ALA A 481 -77.18 29.82 46.19
N GLU A 482 -78.10 30.78 46.26
CA GLU A 482 -79.41 30.66 45.61
C GLU A 482 -79.29 30.59 44.08
N ARG A 483 -78.37 31.36 43.49
CA ARG A 483 -78.09 31.28 42.06
C ARG A 483 -77.55 29.91 41.66
N ILE A 484 -76.65 29.33 42.45
CA ILE A 484 -76.13 27.97 42.23
C ILE A 484 -77.29 26.98 42.32
N ARG A 485 -78.09 27.03 43.39
CA ARG A 485 -79.24 26.14 43.60
C ARG A 485 -80.23 26.20 42.44
N ALA A 486 -80.57 27.41 41.98
CA ALA A 486 -81.48 27.61 40.85
C ALA A 486 -80.91 27.11 39.52
N ARG A 487 -79.59 27.22 39.30
CA ARG A 487 -78.92 26.68 38.11
C ARG A 487 -78.87 25.15 38.12
N VAL A 488 -78.57 24.54 39.27
CA VAL A 488 -78.58 23.08 39.42
C VAL A 488 -79.99 22.52 39.24
N ALA A 489 -81.03 23.20 39.76
CA ALA A 489 -82.42 22.78 39.61
C ALA A 489 -82.99 22.92 38.17
N ALA A 490 -82.28 23.63 37.28
CA ALA A 490 -82.68 23.81 35.89
C ALA A 490 -82.08 22.76 34.94
N GLU A 491 -81.16 21.94 35.45
CA GLU A 491 -80.67 20.72 34.80
C GLU A 491 -81.56 19.52 35.15
#